data_AF-A0A1X1ZM37-F1
#
_entry.id   AF-A0A1X1ZM37-F1
#
_cell.length_a   1.000
_cell.length_b   1.000
_cell.length_c   1.000
_cell.angle_alpha   90.00
_cell.angle_beta   90.00
_cell.angle_gamma   90.00
#
_symmetry.space_group_name_H-M   'P 1'
#
loop_
_entity.id
_entity.type
_entity.pdbx_description
1 polymer ?
#
loop_
_entity_poly.entity_id
_entity_poly.type
_entity_poly.pdbx_seq_one_letter_code
_entity_poly.pdbx_strand_id
1 'polypeptide(L)'
;MEGTTLADINEAAGQRNTSAIQYHFEGRDGLIRAIYQRFVPPLTEHYEELVQRARASKRVRPAAEAIVLPLGRLLTGDWRDRAFVELFAQMFAGTRISDPQWADLTGIRLVRRNGEGEIGEAEALLLDRIAPLPEPLGSIRMTVAGTFVARSLADFARHWDKYGPEQSEDPQLFISNLVDMFIATMTAPVSASTSAMLATVNEKRGRRSRSVNGRTARRAGDGQPLKRKQR
;
A
#
# COMPACT_ATOMS: atom_id res chain seq x y z
N MET A 1 8.48 -11.87 8.09
CA MET A 1 9.33 -12.96 7.58
C MET A 1 10.75 -12.83 8.11
N GLU A 2 10.93 -12.82 9.42
CA GLU A 2 12.13 -13.40 10.01
C GLU A 2 11.76 -14.86 10.25
N GLY A 3 12.50 -15.81 9.65
CA GLY A 3 12.34 -17.23 9.97
C GLY A 3 11.82 -18.18 8.88
N THR A 4 11.69 -17.78 7.61
CA THR A 4 11.48 -18.75 6.52
C THR A 4 12.70 -18.76 5.61
N THR A 5 13.47 -19.84 5.70
CA THR A 5 14.68 -20.09 4.92
C THR A 5 14.34 -20.79 3.60
N LEU A 6 15.27 -20.77 2.64
CA LEU A 6 15.13 -21.56 1.42
C LEU A 6 15.04 -23.08 1.71
N ALA A 7 15.58 -23.53 2.84
CA ALA A 7 15.44 -24.91 3.26
C ALA A 7 13.99 -25.25 3.61
N ASP A 8 13.31 -24.37 4.36
CA ASP A 8 11.90 -24.55 4.74
C ASP A 8 10.97 -24.60 3.52
N ILE A 9 11.27 -23.80 2.49
CA ILE A 9 10.52 -23.78 1.21
C ILE A 9 10.71 -25.09 0.44
N ASN A 10 11.94 -25.62 0.40
CA ASN A 10 12.24 -26.88 -0.29
C ASN A 10 11.62 -28.09 0.40
N GLU A 11 11.67 -28.10 1.73
CA GLU A 11 11.02 -29.11 2.56
C GLU A 11 9.51 -29.11 2.35
N ALA A 12 8.86 -27.94 2.39
CA ALA A 12 7.43 -27.80 2.12
C ALA A 12 7.03 -28.17 0.68
N ALA A 13 7.90 -27.92 -0.31
CA ALA A 13 7.65 -28.26 -1.71
C ALA A 13 7.88 -29.75 -2.04
N GLY A 14 8.32 -30.57 -1.08
CA GLY A 14 8.71 -31.97 -1.32
C GLY A 14 9.93 -32.13 -2.23
N GLN A 15 10.66 -31.03 -2.48
CA GLN A 15 11.83 -30.99 -3.34
C GLN A 15 13.07 -30.98 -2.46
N ARG A 16 13.74 -32.12 -2.30
CA ARG A 16 14.99 -32.26 -1.50
C ARG A 16 16.21 -31.51 -2.07
N ASN A 17 16.05 -30.71 -3.13
CA ASN A 17 17.16 -30.13 -3.85
C ASN A 17 17.16 -28.60 -3.77
N THR A 18 17.83 -28.06 -2.76
CA THR A 18 18.03 -26.62 -2.53
C THR A 18 18.64 -25.91 -3.75
N SER A 19 19.39 -26.65 -4.56
CA SER A 19 20.01 -26.18 -5.80
C SER A 19 18.99 -25.77 -6.88
N ALA A 20 17.81 -26.39 -6.94
CA ALA A 20 16.81 -26.09 -7.97
C ALA A 20 16.24 -24.68 -7.81
N ILE A 21 15.96 -24.24 -6.58
CA ILE A 21 15.47 -22.88 -6.32
C ILE A 21 16.58 -21.83 -6.54
N GLN A 22 17.81 -22.13 -6.14
CA GLN A 22 18.95 -21.25 -6.41
C GLN A 22 19.23 -21.12 -7.92
N TYR A 23 19.10 -22.20 -8.69
CA TYR A 23 19.39 -22.20 -10.12
C TYR A 23 18.27 -21.58 -10.98
N HIS A 24 17.00 -21.72 -10.58
CA HIS A 24 15.86 -21.21 -11.36
C HIS A 24 15.36 -19.84 -10.92
N PHE A 25 15.58 -19.43 -9.67
CA PHE A 25 15.01 -18.21 -9.11
C PHE A 25 16.04 -17.28 -8.46
N GLU A 26 17.34 -17.57 -8.56
CA GLU A 26 18.41 -16.73 -8.01
C GLU A 26 18.25 -16.43 -6.50
N GLY A 27 17.55 -17.32 -5.77
CA GLY A 27 17.27 -17.20 -4.35
C GLY A 27 15.85 -16.76 -4.00
N ARG A 28 15.67 -16.32 -2.75
CA ARG A 28 14.33 -16.02 -2.18
C ARG A 28 13.64 -14.85 -2.89
N ASP A 29 14.39 -13.83 -3.24
CA ASP A 29 13.81 -12.63 -3.83
C ASP A 29 13.34 -12.88 -5.26
N GLY A 30 14.09 -13.65 -6.08
CA GLY A 30 13.60 -14.03 -7.41
C GLY A 30 12.45 -15.04 -7.36
N LEU A 31 12.33 -15.86 -6.31
CA LEU A 31 11.12 -16.67 -6.10
C LEU A 31 9.89 -15.79 -5.83
N ILE A 32 10.02 -14.77 -4.98
CA ILE A 32 8.94 -13.80 -4.74
C ILE A 32 8.58 -13.09 -6.05
N ARG A 33 9.56 -12.65 -6.84
CA ARG A 33 9.29 -12.06 -8.18
C ARG A 33 8.51 -13.00 -9.07
N ALA A 34 8.92 -14.26 -9.18
CA ALA A 34 8.24 -15.23 -10.03
C ALA A 34 6.79 -15.49 -9.59
N ILE A 35 6.53 -15.51 -8.28
CA ILE A 35 5.16 -15.59 -7.75
C ILE A 35 4.37 -14.35 -8.16
N TYR A 36 4.89 -13.14 -7.93
CA TYR A 36 4.21 -11.91 -8.34
C TYR A 36 3.97 -11.83 -9.85
N GLN A 37 4.94 -12.22 -10.68
CA GLN A 37 4.80 -12.26 -12.14
C GLN A 37 3.66 -13.17 -12.61
N ARG A 38 3.33 -14.22 -11.84
CA ARG A 38 2.17 -15.08 -12.11
C ARG A 38 0.85 -14.42 -11.73
N PHE A 39 0.79 -13.76 -10.57
CA PHE A 39 -0.47 -13.28 -9.98
C PHE A 39 -0.83 -11.84 -10.38
N VAL A 40 0.15 -10.97 -10.55
CA VAL A 40 -0.07 -9.54 -10.78
C VAL A 40 -0.78 -9.26 -12.11
N PRO A 41 -0.41 -9.87 -13.25
CA PRO A 41 -1.08 -9.56 -14.52
C PRO A 41 -2.61 -9.72 -14.49
N PRO A 42 -3.19 -10.86 -14.06
CA PRO A 42 -4.66 -10.98 -13.98
C PRO A 42 -5.28 -10.07 -12.92
N LEU A 43 -4.56 -9.74 -11.85
CA LEU A 43 -5.02 -8.76 -10.85
C LEU A 43 -5.07 -7.35 -11.41
N THR A 44 -4.07 -6.95 -12.20
CA THR A 44 -4.01 -5.66 -12.88
C THR A 44 -5.14 -5.52 -13.89
N GLU A 45 -5.39 -6.55 -14.70
CA GLU A 45 -6.51 -6.56 -15.64
C GLU A 45 -7.85 -6.35 -14.91
N HIS A 46 -8.07 -7.10 -13.82
CA HIS A 46 -9.29 -6.95 -13.04
C HIS A 46 -9.39 -5.57 -12.35
N TYR A 47 -8.27 -5.03 -11.86
CA TYR A 47 -8.19 -3.67 -11.31
C TYR A 47 -8.59 -2.64 -12.37
N GLU A 48 -8.11 -2.76 -13.60
CA GLU A 48 -8.44 -1.86 -14.70
C GLU A 48 -9.94 -1.88 -15.06
N GLU A 49 -10.58 -3.05 -15.08
CA GLU A 49 -12.04 -3.18 -15.25
C GLU A 49 -12.81 -2.43 -14.15
N LEU A 50 -12.38 -2.60 -12.90
CA LEU A 50 -13.02 -1.95 -11.74
C LEU A 50 -12.80 -0.43 -11.77
N VAL A 51 -11.63 0.03 -12.19
CA VAL A 51 -11.35 1.46 -12.39
C VAL A 51 -12.24 2.03 -13.49
N GLN A 52 -12.46 1.32 -14.59
CA GLN A 52 -13.39 1.77 -15.64
C GLN A 52 -14.83 1.92 -15.10
N ARG A 53 -15.31 0.93 -14.33
CA ARG A 53 -16.59 1.05 -13.60
C ARG A 53 -16.60 2.24 -12.65
N ALA A 54 -15.49 2.46 -11.94
CA ALA A 54 -15.35 3.58 -11.03
C ALA A 54 -15.43 4.90 -11.78
N ARG A 55 -14.79 5.06 -12.94
CA ARG A 55 -14.85 6.27 -13.77
C ARG A 55 -16.28 6.60 -14.23
N ALA A 56 -17.08 5.57 -14.54
CA ALA A 56 -18.47 5.72 -14.97
C ALA A 56 -19.44 6.14 -13.84
N SER A 57 -18.96 6.27 -12.59
CA SER A 57 -19.79 6.59 -11.43
C SER A 57 -19.17 7.70 -10.57
N LYS A 58 -20.02 8.54 -9.97
CA LYS A 58 -19.61 9.53 -8.95
C LYS A 58 -19.70 8.99 -7.52
N ARG A 59 -20.16 7.74 -7.33
CA ARG A 59 -20.28 7.13 -6.01
C ARG A 59 -18.91 6.71 -5.48
N VAL A 60 -18.75 6.74 -4.16
CA VAL A 60 -17.53 6.30 -3.45
C VAL A 60 -17.31 4.79 -3.62
N ARG A 61 -18.38 3.99 -3.51
CA ARG A 61 -18.29 2.52 -3.51
C ARG A 61 -17.54 1.93 -4.70
N PRO A 62 -17.80 2.29 -5.97
CA PRO A 62 -17.04 1.74 -7.10
C PRO A 62 -15.52 1.98 -7.05
N ALA A 63 -15.07 3.13 -6.51
CA ALA A 63 -13.64 3.38 -6.33
C ALA A 63 -13.05 2.55 -5.18
N ALA A 64 -13.81 2.38 -4.08
CA ALA A 64 -13.43 1.49 -3.00
C ALA A 64 -13.37 0.02 -3.42
N GLU A 65 -14.32 -0.44 -4.23
CA GLU A 65 -14.33 -1.78 -4.83
C GLU A 65 -13.07 -2.00 -5.68
N ALA A 66 -12.66 -1.03 -6.48
CA ALA A 66 -11.43 -1.11 -7.28
C ALA A 66 -10.16 -1.29 -6.43
N ILE A 67 -10.16 -0.85 -5.17
CA ILE A 67 -9.03 -1.01 -4.25
C ILE A 67 -9.08 -2.38 -3.55
N VAL A 68 -10.27 -2.84 -3.15
CA VAL A 68 -10.43 -4.03 -2.29
C VAL A 68 -10.61 -5.32 -3.09
N LEU A 69 -11.45 -5.29 -4.14
CA LEU A 69 -11.87 -6.50 -4.86
C LEU A 69 -10.76 -7.22 -5.63
N PRO A 70 -9.73 -6.57 -6.20
CA PRO A 70 -8.67 -7.29 -6.91
C PRO A 70 -8.09 -8.43 -6.05
N LEU A 71 -7.66 -8.10 -4.83
CA LEU A 71 -7.13 -9.09 -3.91
C LEU A 71 -8.23 -9.94 -3.27
N GLY A 72 -9.41 -9.37 -3.01
CA GLY A 72 -10.55 -10.09 -2.44
C GLY A 72 -11.03 -11.27 -3.31
N ARG A 73 -11.03 -11.13 -4.64
CA ARG A 73 -11.42 -12.20 -5.58
C ARG A 73 -10.62 -13.49 -5.37
N LEU A 74 -9.37 -13.39 -4.93
CA LEU A 74 -8.50 -14.55 -4.69
C LEU A 74 -8.96 -15.41 -3.49
N LEU A 75 -9.79 -14.89 -2.59
CA LEU A 75 -10.29 -15.68 -1.45
C LEU A 75 -11.18 -16.85 -1.90
N THR A 76 -11.91 -16.69 -2.99
CA THR A 76 -12.78 -17.74 -3.56
C THR A 76 -12.05 -18.68 -4.53
N GLY A 77 -10.75 -18.49 -4.69
CA GLY A 77 -9.92 -19.29 -5.58
C GLY A 77 -9.40 -20.59 -4.96
N ASP A 78 -8.31 -21.12 -5.53
CA ASP A 78 -7.62 -22.28 -4.96
C ASP A 78 -6.71 -21.86 -3.77
N TRP A 79 -6.01 -22.82 -3.18
CA TRP A 79 -5.11 -22.55 -2.04
C TRP A 79 -3.93 -21.63 -2.42
N ARG A 80 -3.52 -21.59 -3.70
CA ARG A 80 -2.42 -20.73 -4.16
C ARG A 80 -2.86 -19.28 -4.22
N ASP A 81 -4.11 -19.04 -4.61
CA ASP A 81 -4.72 -17.71 -4.60
C ASP A 81 -4.72 -17.14 -3.17
N ARG A 82 -5.14 -17.94 -2.19
CA ARG A 82 -5.09 -17.57 -0.77
C ARG A 82 -3.67 -17.38 -0.23
N ALA A 83 -2.74 -18.27 -0.59
CA ALA A 83 -1.33 -18.12 -0.24
C ALA A 83 -0.72 -16.82 -0.81
N PHE A 84 -1.13 -16.40 -2.01
CA PHE A 84 -0.71 -15.12 -2.58
C PHE A 84 -1.26 -13.93 -1.81
N VAL A 85 -2.52 -13.97 -1.36
CA VAL A 85 -3.12 -12.93 -0.50
C VAL A 85 -2.28 -12.74 0.77
N GLU A 86 -1.85 -13.84 1.38
CA GLU A 86 -0.97 -13.80 2.55
C GLU A 86 0.41 -13.21 2.23
N LEU A 87 1.04 -13.65 1.15
CA LEU A 87 2.32 -13.11 0.70
C LEU A 87 2.22 -11.60 0.43
N PHE A 88 1.15 -11.17 -0.24
CA PHE A 88 0.89 -9.77 -0.54
C PHE A 88 0.78 -8.94 0.75
N ALA A 89 -0.01 -9.39 1.72
CA ALA A 89 -0.15 -8.71 3.00
C ALA A 89 1.17 -8.58 3.77
N GLN A 90 2.04 -9.58 3.67
CA GLN A 90 3.37 -9.56 4.28
C GLN A 90 4.33 -8.58 3.59
N MET A 91 4.25 -8.46 2.26
CA MET A 91 5.04 -7.48 1.49
C MET A 91 4.52 -6.05 1.70
N PHE A 92 3.22 -5.89 1.91
CA PHE A 92 2.61 -4.61 2.23
C PHE A 92 2.94 -4.15 3.66
N ALA A 93 3.04 -5.08 4.61
CA ALA A 93 3.43 -4.78 5.98
C ALA A 93 4.82 -4.12 6.04
N GLY A 94 4.90 -2.96 6.69
CA GLY A 94 6.15 -2.21 6.80
C GLY A 94 6.66 -1.65 5.47
N THR A 95 5.83 -1.57 4.43
CA THR A 95 6.11 -0.95 3.13
C THR A 95 7.28 -1.57 2.36
N ARG A 96 7.53 -2.87 2.53
CA ARG A 96 8.58 -3.58 1.78
C ARG A 96 8.34 -3.53 0.27
N ILE A 97 7.08 -3.58 -0.16
CA ILE A 97 6.70 -3.41 -1.58
C ILE A 97 7.05 -2.02 -2.15
N SER A 98 7.30 -1.03 -1.30
CA SER A 98 7.72 0.33 -1.71
C SER A 98 9.24 0.46 -1.88
N ASP A 99 10.02 -0.58 -1.56
CA ASP A 99 11.44 -0.60 -1.89
C ASP A 99 11.59 -0.56 -3.43
N PRO A 100 12.48 0.29 -3.98
CA PRO A 100 12.72 0.38 -5.42
C PRO A 100 12.95 -0.97 -6.11
N GLN A 101 13.51 -1.96 -5.40
CA GLN A 101 13.71 -3.28 -5.98
C GLN A 101 12.40 -3.98 -6.34
N TRP A 102 11.25 -3.62 -5.74
CA TRP A 102 9.95 -4.26 -5.97
C TRP A 102 8.95 -3.37 -6.71
N ALA A 103 9.34 -2.16 -7.11
CA ALA A 103 8.43 -1.17 -7.69
C ALA A 103 7.70 -1.68 -8.94
N ASP A 104 8.36 -2.53 -9.72
CA ASP A 104 7.84 -3.17 -10.94
C ASP A 104 6.76 -4.23 -10.68
N LEU A 105 6.65 -4.74 -9.46
CA LEU A 105 5.75 -5.84 -9.13
C LEU A 105 4.33 -5.41 -8.76
N THR A 106 4.07 -4.12 -8.55
CA THR A 106 2.73 -3.70 -8.11
C THR A 106 1.70 -3.79 -9.24
N GLY A 107 2.11 -3.56 -10.48
CA GLY A 107 1.23 -3.58 -11.65
C GLY A 107 0.11 -2.53 -11.60
N ILE A 108 0.20 -1.54 -10.70
CA ILE A 108 -0.82 -0.50 -10.53
C ILE A 108 -0.44 0.71 -11.37
N ARG A 109 -1.38 1.15 -12.21
CA ARG A 109 -1.26 2.41 -12.92
C ARG A 109 -1.30 3.58 -11.94
N LEU A 110 -0.19 4.29 -11.86
CA LEU A 110 -0.06 5.50 -11.07
C LEU A 110 -0.50 6.74 -11.86
N VAL A 111 -1.13 7.66 -11.16
CA VAL A 111 -1.53 8.98 -11.67
C VAL A 111 -0.99 10.06 -10.76
N ARG A 112 -0.70 11.23 -11.33
CA ARG A 112 -0.25 12.40 -10.58
C ARG A 112 -1.45 13.14 -10.02
N ARG A 113 -1.46 13.38 -8.71
CA ARG A 113 -2.48 14.22 -8.04
C ARG A 113 -1.88 15.58 -7.68
N ASN A 114 -2.62 16.66 -7.94
CA ASN A 114 -2.10 18.02 -7.74
C ASN A 114 -1.70 18.26 -6.27
N GLY A 115 -0.44 18.65 -6.04
CA GLY A 115 0.10 18.87 -4.70
C GLY A 115 0.54 17.59 -3.97
N GLU A 116 0.23 16.42 -4.51
CA GLU A 116 0.58 15.11 -3.96
C GLU A 116 1.49 14.34 -4.94
N GLY A 117 2.09 13.25 -4.46
CA GLY A 117 2.93 12.37 -5.29
C GLY A 117 2.13 11.57 -6.31
N GLU A 118 2.75 10.53 -6.84
CA GLU A 118 2.07 9.52 -7.65
C GLU A 118 1.23 8.60 -6.75
N ILE A 119 -0.02 8.36 -7.13
CA ILE A 119 -0.97 7.49 -6.41
C ILE A 119 -1.68 6.57 -7.40
N GLY A 120 -2.24 5.46 -6.93
CA GLY A 120 -3.10 4.64 -7.78
C GLY A 120 -4.36 5.38 -8.21
N GLU A 121 -4.84 5.05 -9.40
CA GLU A 121 -5.98 5.75 -9.98
C GLU A 121 -7.30 5.56 -9.20
N ALA A 122 -7.55 4.37 -8.66
CA ALA A 122 -8.71 4.12 -7.82
C ALA A 122 -8.68 4.96 -6.54
N GLU A 123 -7.50 5.12 -5.94
CA GLU A 123 -7.26 5.96 -4.77
C GLU A 123 -7.52 7.43 -5.11
N ALA A 124 -7.06 7.91 -6.26
CA ALA A 124 -7.34 9.27 -6.73
C ALA A 124 -8.86 9.50 -6.86
N LEU A 125 -9.55 8.59 -7.55
CA LEU A 125 -11.00 8.65 -7.74
C LEU A 125 -11.76 8.60 -6.41
N LEU A 126 -11.28 7.82 -5.43
CA LEU A 126 -11.85 7.74 -4.10
C LEU A 126 -11.71 9.08 -3.37
N LEU A 127 -10.50 9.63 -3.34
CA LEU A 127 -10.19 10.87 -2.63
C LEU A 127 -10.96 12.08 -3.20
N ASP A 128 -11.23 12.07 -4.50
CA ASP A 128 -12.05 13.10 -5.17
C ASP A 128 -13.56 13.01 -4.85
N ARG A 129 -14.02 11.90 -4.26
CA ARG A 129 -15.45 11.63 -3.97
C ARG A 129 -15.80 11.67 -2.50
N ILE A 130 -14.81 11.76 -1.62
CA ILE A 130 -15.02 11.91 -0.18
C ILE A 130 -14.91 13.38 0.23
N ALA A 131 -15.37 13.69 1.44
CA ALA A 131 -15.15 15.02 2.01
C ALA A 131 -13.64 15.33 2.08
N PRO A 132 -13.19 16.53 1.68
CA PRO A 132 -11.78 16.89 1.69
C PRO A 132 -11.15 16.67 3.06
N LEU A 133 -10.03 15.94 3.08
CA LEU A 133 -9.25 15.69 4.28
C LEU A 133 -8.07 16.66 4.35
N PRO A 134 -7.86 17.37 5.46
CA PRO A 134 -6.65 18.15 5.65
C PRO A 134 -5.40 17.29 5.52
N GLU A 135 -4.36 17.77 4.84
CA GLU A 135 -3.06 17.10 4.85
C GLU A 135 -2.51 17.03 6.30
N PRO A 136 -1.85 15.92 6.69
CA PRO A 136 -1.56 14.70 5.92
C PRO A 136 -2.60 13.58 6.13
N LEU A 137 -3.80 13.88 6.62
CA LEU A 137 -4.75 12.86 7.09
C LEU A 137 -5.23 11.91 5.98
N GLY A 138 -5.40 12.40 4.74
CA GLY A 138 -5.76 11.55 3.60
C GLY A 138 -4.76 10.43 3.35
N SER A 139 -3.47 10.78 3.29
CA SER A 139 -2.38 9.82 3.13
C SER A 139 -2.29 8.85 4.32
N ILE A 140 -2.38 9.35 5.56
CA ILE A 140 -2.37 8.50 6.76
C ILE A 140 -3.51 7.48 6.70
N ARG A 141 -4.73 7.93 6.40
CA ARG A 141 -5.89 7.03 6.29
C ARG A 141 -5.70 6.01 5.19
N MET A 142 -5.22 6.41 4.02
CA MET A 142 -5.00 5.49 2.91
C MET A 142 -3.99 4.39 3.28
N THR A 143 -2.86 4.75 3.88
CA THR A 143 -1.84 3.77 4.30
C THR A 143 -2.39 2.80 5.35
N VAL A 144 -3.10 3.32 6.37
CA VAL A 144 -3.70 2.48 7.43
C VAL A 144 -4.80 1.60 6.87
N ALA A 145 -5.69 2.14 6.03
CA ALA A 145 -6.80 1.42 5.43
C ALA A 145 -6.33 0.33 4.46
N GLY A 146 -5.32 0.60 3.62
CA GLY A 146 -4.70 -0.40 2.76
C GLY A 146 -4.06 -1.53 3.55
N THR A 147 -3.37 -1.21 4.65
CA THR A 147 -2.80 -2.23 5.56
C THR A 147 -3.89 -3.07 6.21
N PHE A 148 -4.97 -2.42 6.66
CA PHE A 148 -6.12 -3.08 7.27
C PHE A 148 -6.79 -4.04 6.28
N VAL A 149 -7.04 -3.62 5.04
CA VAL A 149 -7.63 -4.47 3.98
C VAL A 149 -6.74 -5.67 3.71
N ALA A 150 -5.46 -5.46 3.43
CA ALA A 150 -4.53 -6.54 3.09
C ALA A 150 -4.42 -7.58 4.23
N ARG A 151 -4.32 -7.11 5.48
CA ARG A 151 -4.27 -8.01 6.65
C ARG A 151 -5.57 -8.75 6.87
N SER A 152 -6.72 -8.08 6.75
CA SER A 152 -8.03 -8.71 6.94
C SER A 152 -8.26 -9.83 5.93
N LEU A 153 -7.90 -9.61 4.66
CA LEU A 153 -7.97 -10.64 3.62
C LEU A 153 -7.04 -11.83 3.93
N ALA A 154 -5.82 -11.56 4.39
CA ALA A 154 -4.86 -12.61 4.76
C ALA A 154 -5.29 -13.39 6.02
N ASP A 155 -5.89 -12.73 7.01
CA ASP A 155 -6.45 -13.39 8.20
C ASP A 155 -7.61 -14.31 7.81
N PHE A 156 -8.50 -13.86 6.93
CA PHE A 156 -9.57 -14.70 6.40
C PHE A 156 -9.01 -15.91 5.65
N ALA A 157 -8.03 -15.71 4.77
CA ALA A 157 -7.38 -16.79 4.01
C ALA A 157 -6.80 -17.86 4.94
N ARG A 158 -6.05 -17.46 5.97
CA ARG A 158 -5.49 -18.38 6.98
C ARG A 158 -6.56 -19.16 7.72
N HIS A 159 -7.62 -18.47 8.14
CA HIS A 159 -8.72 -19.11 8.85
C HIS A 159 -9.40 -20.13 7.97
N TRP A 160 -9.69 -19.76 6.72
CA TRP A 160 -10.29 -20.65 5.72
C TRP A 160 -9.46 -21.91 5.48
N ASP A 161 -8.16 -21.77 5.23
CA ASP A 161 -7.29 -22.92 4.98
C ASP A 161 -7.09 -23.80 6.23
N LYS A 162 -7.17 -23.22 7.43
CA LYS A 162 -7.02 -23.96 8.68
C LYS A 162 -8.27 -24.73 9.10
N TYR A 163 -9.45 -24.14 8.94
CA TYR A 163 -10.70 -24.69 9.51
C TYR A 163 -11.70 -25.15 8.44
N GLY A 164 -11.48 -24.80 7.17
CA GLY A 164 -12.33 -25.17 6.06
C GLY A 164 -13.58 -24.29 5.92
N PRO A 165 -14.37 -24.52 4.85
CA PRO A 165 -15.54 -23.70 4.50
C PRO A 165 -16.65 -23.73 5.55
N GLU A 166 -16.89 -24.87 6.20
CA GLU A 166 -17.99 -25.03 7.17
C GLU A 166 -17.80 -24.20 8.45
N GLN A 167 -16.56 -23.83 8.76
CA GLN A 167 -16.19 -23.06 9.95
C GLN A 167 -15.73 -21.64 9.61
N SER A 168 -15.93 -21.22 8.37
CA SER A 168 -15.55 -19.91 7.87
C SER A 168 -16.77 -19.12 7.45
N GLU A 169 -16.69 -17.81 7.57
CA GLU A 169 -17.73 -16.92 7.03
C GLU A 169 -17.80 -17.03 5.51
N ASP A 170 -18.94 -16.66 4.93
CA ASP A 170 -19.06 -16.58 3.47
C ASP A 170 -18.07 -15.53 2.92
N PRO A 171 -17.19 -15.90 1.96
CA PRO A 171 -16.15 -15.01 1.48
C PRO A 171 -16.72 -13.78 0.75
N GLN A 172 -17.85 -13.90 0.05
CA GLN A 172 -18.46 -12.78 -0.65
C GLN A 172 -19.07 -11.78 0.33
N LEU A 173 -19.74 -12.28 1.37
CA LEU A 173 -20.24 -11.45 2.47
C LEU A 173 -19.09 -10.72 3.19
N PHE A 174 -18.02 -11.44 3.52
CA PHE A 174 -16.84 -10.87 4.13
C PHE A 174 -16.22 -9.75 3.29
N ILE A 175 -16.01 -9.99 1.99
CA ILE A 175 -15.44 -9.00 1.06
C ILE A 175 -16.36 -7.79 0.94
N SER A 176 -17.68 -8.00 0.81
CA SER A 176 -18.66 -6.92 0.71
C SER A 176 -18.63 -6.02 1.95
N ASN A 177 -18.62 -6.62 3.15
CA ASN A 177 -18.51 -5.88 4.41
C ASN A 177 -17.14 -5.21 4.56
N LEU A 178 -16.05 -5.81 4.08
CA LEU A 178 -14.73 -5.19 4.10
C LEU A 178 -14.67 -3.92 3.25
N VAL A 179 -15.37 -3.87 2.11
CA VAL A 179 -15.55 -2.65 1.31
C VAL A 179 -16.25 -1.57 2.14
N ASP A 180 -17.29 -1.93 2.90
CA ASP A 180 -18.04 -0.99 3.75
C ASP A 180 -17.15 -0.41 4.85
N MET A 181 -16.37 -1.27 5.51
CA MET A 181 -15.41 -0.87 6.54
C MET A 181 -14.30 0.01 6.00
N PHE A 182 -13.80 -0.28 4.79
CA PHE A 182 -12.82 0.57 4.11
C PHE A 182 -13.39 1.97 3.80
N ILE A 183 -14.61 2.03 3.25
CA ILE A 183 -15.31 3.30 2.98
C ILE A 183 -15.50 4.08 4.28
N ALA A 184 -15.95 3.42 5.36
CA ALA A 184 -16.15 4.04 6.66
C ALA A 184 -14.84 4.63 7.22
N THR A 185 -13.73 3.91 7.09
CA THR A 185 -12.40 4.37 7.52
C THR A 185 -11.97 5.63 6.76
N MET A 186 -12.21 5.67 5.45
CA MET A 186 -11.85 6.82 4.61
C MET A 186 -12.75 8.03 4.83
N THR A 187 -14.04 7.81 5.10
CA THR A 187 -15.07 8.86 5.23
C THR A 187 -15.35 9.32 6.66
N ALA A 188 -14.80 8.65 7.67
CA ALA A 188 -14.98 9.00 9.08
C ALA A 188 -14.73 10.52 9.30
N PRO A 189 -15.59 11.23 10.05
CA PRO A 189 -15.35 12.64 10.34
C PRO A 189 -14.01 12.87 11.04
N VAL A 190 -13.34 13.99 10.73
CA VAL A 190 -12.16 14.42 11.50
C VAL A 190 -12.65 14.99 12.83
N SER A 191 -12.32 14.31 13.93
CA SER A 191 -12.72 14.74 15.27
C SER A 191 -12.05 16.06 15.69
N ALA A 192 -12.66 16.77 16.64
CA ALA A 192 -12.06 17.96 17.24
C ALA A 192 -10.66 17.67 17.83
N SER A 193 -10.49 16.52 18.49
CA SER A 193 -9.21 16.07 19.04
C SER A 193 -8.14 15.91 17.97
N THR A 194 -8.48 15.31 16.82
CA THR A 194 -7.55 15.15 15.69
C THR A 194 -7.19 16.50 15.07
N SER A 195 -8.16 17.40 14.90
CA SER A 195 -7.94 18.74 14.37
C SER A 195 -6.99 19.57 15.25
N ALA A 196 -7.14 19.50 16.58
CA ALA A 196 -6.25 20.17 17.52
C ALA A 196 -4.80 19.65 17.44
N MET A 197 -4.63 18.33 17.29
CA MET A 197 -3.31 17.73 17.08
C MET A 197 -2.68 18.16 15.75
N LEU A 198 -3.46 18.25 14.68
CA LEU A 198 -2.98 18.70 13.38
C LEU A 198 -2.47 20.14 13.42
N ALA A 199 -3.20 21.05 14.06
CA ALA A 199 -2.76 22.43 14.26
C ALA A 199 -1.41 22.50 14.99
N THR A 200 -1.26 21.71 16.06
CA THR A 200 0.00 21.61 16.84
C THR A 200 1.17 21.13 15.98
N VAL A 201 0.96 20.13 15.11
CA VAL A 201 1.99 19.61 14.20
C VAL A 201 2.39 20.67 13.17
N ASN A 202 1.42 21.38 12.58
CA ASN A 202 1.65 22.42 11.59
C ASN A 202 2.44 23.60 12.17
N GLU A 203 2.12 24.03 13.39
CA GLU A 203 2.90 25.06 14.10
C GLU A 203 4.36 24.66 14.30
N LYS A 204 4.60 23.42 14.76
CA LYS A 204 5.96 22.88 14.93
C LYS A 204 6.73 22.84 13.62
N ARG A 205 6.08 22.44 12.52
CA ARG A 205 6.68 22.38 11.17
C ARG A 205 7.04 23.78 10.67
N GLY A 206 6.15 24.75 10.86
CA GLY A 206 6.39 26.16 10.54
C GLY A 206 7.55 26.78 11.34
N ARG A 207 7.65 26.51 12.65
CA ARG A 207 8.77 26.96 13.49
C ARG A 207 10.11 26.35 13.03
N ARG A 208 10.14 25.05 12.70
CA ARG A 208 11.35 24.38 12.17
C ARG A 208 11.80 25.00 10.84
N SER A 209 10.88 25.24 9.90
CA SER A 209 11.20 25.87 8.61
C SER A 209 11.79 27.28 8.77
N ARG A 210 11.20 28.11 9.64
CA ARG A 210 11.75 29.46 9.95
C ARG A 210 13.14 29.41 10.59
N SER A 211 13.39 28.45 11.48
CA SER A 211 14.72 28.28 12.11
C SER A 211 15.79 27.84 11.10
N VAL A 212 15.44 27.02 10.11
CA VAL A 212 16.38 26.59 9.06
C VAL A 212 16.71 27.77 8.15
N ASN A 213 15.70 28.51 7.70
CA ASN A 213 15.88 29.70 6.85
C ASN A 213 16.65 30.84 7.56
N GLY A 214 16.45 31.01 8.87
CA GLY A 214 17.20 31.99 9.67
C GLY A 214 18.68 31.63 9.85
N ARG A 215 19.02 30.33 9.88
CA ARG A 215 20.41 29.86 9.95
C ARG A 215 21.14 29.96 8.61
N THR A 216 20.46 29.68 7.50
CA THR A 216 21.03 29.85 6.15
C THR A 216 21.25 31.33 5.81
N ALA A 217 20.32 32.22 6.20
CA ALA A 217 20.49 33.66 6.02
C ALA A 217 21.67 34.25 6.82
N ARG A 218 21.91 33.78 8.06
CA ARG A 218 23.08 34.23 8.86
C ARG A 218 24.41 33.74 8.27
N ARG A 219 24.48 32.54 7.70
CA ARG A 219 25.71 32.03 7.04
C ARG A 219 26.06 32.79 5.75
N ALA A 220 25.08 33.39 5.07
CA ALA A 220 25.32 34.18 3.86
C ALA A 220 25.77 35.63 4.15
N GLY A 221 25.64 36.10 5.39
CA GLY A 221 25.98 37.47 5.81
C GLY A 221 27.45 37.68 6.22
N ASP A 222 28.22 36.62 6.48
CA ASP A 222 29.60 36.71 6.99
C ASP A 222 30.69 36.75 5.89
N GLY A 223 30.32 36.89 4.62
CA GLY A 223 31.25 37.08 3.51
C GLY A 223 31.66 38.53 3.31
N GLN A 224 32.59 39.05 4.13
CA GLN A 224 33.22 40.37 3.89
C GLN A 224 33.92 40.42 2.52
N PRO A 225 33.78 41.51 1.73
CA PRO A 225 34.52 41.64 0.48
C PRO A 225 35.98 42.04 0.76
N LEU A 226 36.92 41.19 0.34
CA LEU A 226 38.35 41.49 0.30
C LEU A 226 38.62 42.70 -0.61
N LYS A 227 39.08 43.80 0.02
CA LYS A 227 39.61 44.98 -0.67
C LYS A 227 40.81 44.57 -1.55
N ARG A 228 40.65 44.63 -2.87
CA ARG A 228 41.78 44.58 -3.82
C ARG A 228 42.56 45.89 -3.75
N LYS A 229 43.81 45.83 -3.29
CA LYS A 229 44.81 46.90 -3.44
C LYS A 229 45.26 46.93 -4.91
N GLN A 230 45.16 48.11 -5.51
CA GLN A 230 45.84 48.47 -6.76
C GLN A 230 47.36 48.46 -6.56
N ARG A 231 48.08 47.81 -7.46
CA ARG A 231 49.33 48.27 -8.08
C ARG A 231 49.43 47.68 -9.47
#